data_AF-A0A351CAR1-F1
#
_entry.id   AF-A0A351CAR1-F1
#
_cell.length_a   1.000
_cell.length_b   1.000
_cell.length_c   1.000
_cell.angle_alpha   90.00
_cell.angle_beta   90.00
_cell.angle_gamma   90.00
#
_symmetry.space_group_name_H-M   'P 1'
#
loop_
_entity.id
_entity.type
_entity.pdbx_description
1 polymer ?
#
loop_
_entity_poly.entity_id
_entity_poly.type
_entity_poly.pdbx_seq_one_letter_code
_entity_poly.pdbx_strand_id
1 'polypeptide(L)' 'MGSLGIVEMVVLLLLGPIVYIGSLIWIYRDAERRGSHGMLTTLLVAVAAWPLGLIVWPFIRSKTKN' A
#
# COMPACT_ATOMS: atom_id res chain seq x y z
N MET A 1 4.95 21.09 -17.05
CA MET A 1 4.14 20.02 -16.43
C MET A 1 3.40 19.31 -17.55
N GLY A 2 3.99 18.25 -18.11
CA GLY A 2 3.48 17.58 -19.31
C GLY A 2 2.24 16.72 -19.01
N SER A 3 1.48 16.40 -20.04
CA SER A 3 0.28 15.55 -20.04
C SER A 3 0.45 14.20 -19.31
N LEU A 4 1.69 13.71 -19.17
CA LEU A 4 2.07 12.55 -18.36
C LEU A 4 1.53 12.62 -16.92
N GLY A 5 1.57 13.79 -16.27
CA GLY A 5 1.12 13.91 -14.88
C GLY A 5 -0.38 13.70 -14.69
N ILE A 6 -1.20 14.13 -15.65
CA ILE A 6 -2.66 13.95 -15.58
C ILE A 6 -3.02 12.47 -15.80
N VAL A 7 -2.36 11.81 -16.75
CA VAL A 7 -2.58 10.38 -17.01
C VAL A 7 -2.21 9.54 -15.79
N GLU A 8 -1.06 9.80 -15.16
CA GLU A 8 -0.66 9.12 -13.93
C GLU A 8 -1.66 9.34 -12.80
N MET A 9 -2.15 10.57 -12.62
CA MET A 9 -3.17 10.87 -11.61
C MET A 9 -4.48 10.11 -11.86
N VAL A 10 -4.94 10.06 -13.12
CA VAL A 10 -6.16 9.32 -13.47
C VAL A 10 -5.98 7.83 -13.26
N VAL A 11 -4.83 7.27 -13.64
CA VAL A 11 -4.51 5.86 -13.42
C VAL A 11 -4.47 5.53 -11.92
N LEU A 12 -3.81 6.35 -11.11
CA LEU A 12 -3.75 6.17 -9.66
C LEU A 12 -5.13 6.32 -9.00
N LEU A 13 -5.96 7.26 -9.48
CA LEU A 13 -7.30 7.47 -8.96
C LEU A 13 -8.23 6.29 -9.27
N LEU A 14 -8.11 5.69 -10.46
CA LEU A 14 -8.99 4.60 -10.89
C LEU A 14 -8.51 3.22 -10.41
N LEU A 15 -7.21 2.92 -10.58
CA LEU A 15 -6.66 1.61 -10.26
C LEU A 15 -6.18 1.52 -8.81
N GLY A 16 -5.74 2.63 -8.21
CA GLY A 16 -5.23 2.65 -6.84
C GLY A 16 -6.23 2.09 -5.82
N PRO A 17 -7.49 2.56 -5.78
CA PRO A 17 -8.49 2.04 -4.86
C PRO A 17 -8.80 0.55 -5.10
N ILE A 18 -8.84 0.12 -6.36
CA ILE A 18 -9.13 -1.29 -6.72
C ILE A 18 -8.02 -2.19 -6.19
N VAL A 19 -6.76 -1.84 -6.45
CA VAL A 19 -5.60 -2.60 -5.98
C VAL A 19 -5.53 -2.57 -4.45
N TYR A 20 -5.80 -1.41 -3.83
CA TYR A 20 -5.78 -1.26 -2.38
C TYR A 20 -6.84 -2.14 -1.71
N ILE A 21 -8.11 -2.03 -2.10
CA ILE A 21 -9.19 -2.85 -1.54
C ILE A 21 -8.97 -4.34 -1.81
N GLY A 22 -8.56 -4.68 -3.04
CA GLY A 22 -8.22 -6.06 -3.40
C GLY A 22 -7.11 -6.65 -2.53
N SER A 23 -6.08 -5.85 -2.21
CA SER A 23 -5.00 -6.26 -1.32
C SER A 23 -5.47 -6.51 0.12
N LEU A 24 -6.36 -5.66 0.66
CA LEU A 24 -6.92 -5.84 1.99
C LEU A 24 -7.79 -7.10 2.08
N ILE A 25 -8.62 -7.35 1.06
CA ILE A 25 -9.43 -8.57 0.98
C ILE A 25 -8.53 -9.81 0.93
N TRP A 26 -7.44 -9.74 0.16
CA TRP A 26 -6.48 -10.83 0.08
C TRP A 26 -5.80 -11.12 1.42
N ILE A 27 -5.33 -10.08 2.13
CA ILE A 27 -4.72 -10.20 3.46
C ILE A 27 -5.70 -10.80 4.46
N TYR A 28 -6.95 -10.31 4.49
CA TYR A 28 -7.99 -10.83 5.36
C TYR A 28 -8.16 -12.34 5.15
N ARG A 29 -8.30 -12.77 3.89
CA ARG A 29 -8.49 -14.19 3.56
C ARG A 29 -7.25 -15.03 3.84
N ASP A 30 -6.05 -14.49 3.63
CA ASP A 30 -4.80 -15.19 3.96
C ASP A 30 -4.67 -15.40 5.47
N ALA A 31 -4.99 -14.39 6.28
CA ALA A 31 -4.96 -14.48 7.73
C ALA A 31 -5.98 -15.50 8.27
N GLU A 32 -7.22 -15.48 7.78
CA GLU A 32 -8.25 -16.47 8.14
C GLU A 32 -7.83 -17.90 7.75
N ARG A 33 -7.23 -18.08 6.57
CA ARG A 33 -6.71 -19.39 6.12
C ARG A 33 -5.59 -19.94 7.00
N ARG A 34 -4.85 -19.06 7.70
CA ARG A 34 -3.78 -19.42 8.63
C ARG A 34 -4.26 -19.57 10.08
N GLY A 35 -5.56 -19.44 10.33
CA GLY A 35 -6.13 -19.50 11.69
C GLY A 35 -5.79 -18.28 12.55
N SER A 36 -5.38 -17.17 11.94
CA SER A 36 -5.16 -15.89 12.62
C SER A 36 -6.40 -15.00 12.52
N HIS A 37 -6.51 -13.97 13.36
CA HIS A 37 -7.61 -13.00 13.26
C HIS A 37 -7.48 -12.14 12.00
N GLY A 38 -8.34 -12.36 11.01
CA GLY A 38 -8.31 -11.67 9.72
C GLY A 38 -8.46 -10.16 9.81
N MET A 39 -9.40 -9.69 10.63
CA MET A 39 -9.67 -8.25 10.81
C MET A 39 -8.49 -7.51 11.46
N LEU A 40 -7.94 -8.06 12.54
CA LEU A 40 -6.80 -7.49 13.27
C LEU A 40 -5.56 -7.41 12.37
N THR A 41 -5.28 -8.48 11.62
CA THR A 41 -4.16 -8.53 10.67
C THR A 41 -4.34 -7.52 9.54
N THR A 42 -5.54 -7.44 8.96
CA THR A 42 -5.84 -6.50 7.87
C THR A 42 -5.72 -5.05 8.32
N LEU A 43 -6.23 -4.71 9.50
CA LEU A 43 -6.10 -3.37 10.09
C LEU A 43 -4.63 -3.03 10.36
N LEU A 44 -3.86 -3.98 10.88
CA LEU A 44 -2.44 -3.80 11.14
C LEU A 44 -1.66 -3.56 9.85
N VAL A 45 -1.96 -4.27 8.76
CA VAL A 45 -1.30 -4.03 7.46
C VAL A 45 -1.75 -2.70 6.84
N ALA A 46 -3.05 -2.36 6.92
CA ALA A 46 -3.59 -1.10 6.42
C ALA A 46 -2.95 0.13 7.11
N VAL A 47 -2.72 0.04 8.42
CA VAL A 47 -2.19 1.15 9.23
C VAL A 47 -0.69 1.09 9.44
N ALA A 48 -0.04 -0.08 9.39
CA ALA A 48 1.40 -0.19 9.59
C ALA A 48 2.15 -0.30 8.27
N ALA A 49 1.75 -1.14 7.31
CA ALA A 49 2.57 -1.34 6.11
C ALA A 49 2.51 -0.13 5.15
N TRP A 50 1.31 0.42 4.93
CA TRP A 50 1.10 1.55 4.01
C TRP A 50 1.83 2.85 4.46
N PRO A 51 1.72 3.32 5.70
CA PRO A 51 2.37 4.55 6.11
C PRO A 51 3.79 4.32 6.61
N LEU A 52 4.14 3.13 7.16
CA LEU A 52 5.56 2.81 7.38
C LEU A 52 6.30 2.75 6.05
N GLY A 53 5.68 2.28 4.96
CA GLY A 53 6.29 2.38 3.63
C GLY A 53 6.68 3.81 3.27
N LEU A 54 5.78 4.78 3.49
CA LEU A 54 6.04 6.20 3.23
C LEU A 54 7.04 6.83 4.20
N ILE A 55 7.10 6.37 5.46
CA ILE A 55 8.03 6.88 6.47
C ILE A 55 9.42 6.28 6.30
N VAL A 56 9.52 4.96 6.07
CA VAL A 56 10.76 4.20 5.90
C VAL A 56 11.42 4.49 4.56
N TRP A 57 10.64 4.76 3.50
CA TRP A 57 11.16 5.06 2.16
C TRP A 57 12.19 6.21 2.13
N PRO A 58 11.95 7.38 2.76
CA PRO A 58 12.98 8.42 2.92
C PRO A 58 14.28 7.95 3.56
N PHE A 59 14.21 7.10 4.61
CA PHE A 59 15.40 6.60 5.30
C PHE A 59 16.19 5.58 4.47
N ILE A 60 15.50 4.73 3.70
CA ILE A 60 16.14 3.79 2.77
C ILE A 60 16.68 4.53 1.54
N ARG A 61 15.92 5.47 0.99
CA ARG A 61 16.31 6.29 -0.17
C ARG A 61 17.52 7.16 0.14
N SER A 62 17.69 7.58 1.39
CA SER A 62 18.81 8.41 1.82
C SER A 62 20.10 7.59 2.00
N LYS A 63 20.61 7.01 0.90
CA LYS A 63 22.00 6.51 0.79
C LYS A 63 22.67 6.81 -0.56
N THR A 64 22.44 7.99 -1.12
CA THR A 64 23.31 8.53 -2.18
C THR A 64 23.40 10.06 -2.08
N LYS A 65 24.23 10.55 -1.15
CA LYS A 65 24.93 11.83 -1.29
C LYS A 65 26.39 11.56 -0.91
N ASN A 66 27.20 11.27 -1.92
CA ASN A 66 28.63 11.56 -1.95
C ASN A 66 28.90 12.15 -3.33
#